data_AF-A0A3M2DE95-F1
#
_entry.id   AF-A0A3M2DE95-F1
#
_cell.length_a   1.000
_cell.length_b   1.000
_cell.length_c   1.000
_cell.angle_alpha   90.00
_cell.angle_beta   90.00
_cell.angle_gamma   90.00
#
_symmetry.space_group_name_H-M   'P 1'
#
loop_
_entity.id
_entity.type
_entity.pdbx_description
1 polymer ?
#
loop_
_entity_poly.entity_id
_entity_poly.type
_entity_poly.pdbx_seq_one_letter_code
_entity_poly.pdbx_strand_id
1 'polypeptide(L)'
;MVYELPTASTTSFKLLPAYTGITSMDDVLRCPRAARLLWLEILINDRLELEPWRHLPSVQAAFAKACRWYTAYRTVLTATLSRTPLPHDPGPIDCRDYRTFAEVLRFVTAQS
;
A
#
# COMPACT_ATOMS: atom_id res chain seq x y z
N MET A 1 3.27 3.77 -37.89
CA MET A 1 4.04 3.28 -36.73
C MET A 1 3.08 3.24 -35.57
N VAL A 2 2.60 2.06 -35.21
CA VAL A 2 1.77 1.86 -34.03
C VAL A 2 2.75 1.87 -32.85
N TYR A 3 2.69 2.90 -32.03
CA TYR A 3 3.44 2.92 -30.78
C TYR A 3 2.71 2.01 -29.81
N GLU A 4 3.07 0.74 -29.79
CA GLU A 4 2.81 -0.12 -28.64
C GLU A 4 3.67 0.43 -27.48
N LEU A 5 3.05 1.29 -26.67
CA LEU A 5 3.58 1.62 -25.35
C LEU A 5 3.78 0.28 -24.62
N PRO A 6 4.95 0.05 -23.99
CA PRO A 6 5.11 -1.11 -23.13
C PRO A 6 3.97 -1.04 -22.11
N THR A 7 3.18 -2.11 -22.04
CA THR A 7 2.17 -2.31 -21.01
C THR A 7 2.90 -2.28 -19.68
N ALA A 8 3.03 -1.09 -19.11
CA ALA A 8 3.43 -0.89 -17.73
C ALA A 8 2.60 -1.90 -16.94
N SER A 9 3.29 -2.86 -16.30
CA SER A 9 2.67 -3.92 -15.53
C SER A 9 1.56 -3.27 -14.74
N THR A 10 0.31 -3.60 -15.10
CA THR A 10 -0.87 -2.92 -14.56
C THR A 10 -0.97 -3.37 -13.13
N THR A 11 -0.22 -2.67 -12.29
CA THR A 11 -0.13 -2.96 -10.89
C THR A 11 -1.37 -2.35 -10.29
N SER A 12 -2.44 -3.12 -10.34
CA SER A 12 -3.75 -2.69 -9.90
C SER A 12 -3.70 -2.44 -8.40
N PHE A 13 -4.01 -1.21 -8.01
CA PHE A 13 -4.31 -0.90 -6.63
C PHE A 13 -5.55 -1.68 -6.18
N LYS A 14 -5.52 -2.21 -4.95
CA LYS A 14 -6.62 -2.94 -4.34
C LYS A 14 -7.49 -2.04 -3.47
N LEU A 15 -6.87 -1.10 -2.75
CA LEU A 15 -7.53 -0.24 -1.78
C LEU A 15 -7.86 1.14 -2.34
N LEU A 16 -6.88 1.80 -2.97
CA LEU A 16 -7.01 3.20 -3.39
C LEU A 16 -8.20 3.46 -4.35
N PRO A 17 -8.51 2.59 -5.34
CA PRO A 17 -9.66 2.78 -6.20
C PRO A 17 -10.98 2.71 -5.43
N ALA A 18 -11.08 1.79 -4.45
CA ALA A 18 -12.29 1.63 -3.65
C ALA A 18 -12.53 2.80 -2.69
N TYR A 19 -11.47 3.39 -2.14
CA TYR A 19 -11.57 4.45 -1.12
C TYR A 19 -11.52 5.87 -1.70
N THR A 20 -10.86 6.07 -2.84
CA THR A 20 -10.65 7.39 -3.43
C THR A 20 -10.98 7.47 -4.93
N GLY A 21 -11.29 6.34 -5.59
CA GLY A 21 -11.52 6.30 -7.04
C GLY A 21 -10.25 6.45 -7.88
N ILE A 22 -9.06 6.45 -7.26
CA ILE A 22 -7.79 6.72 -7.93
C ILE A 22 -7.12 5.41 -8.34
N THR A 23 -6.70 5.32 -9.59
CA THR A 23 -6.11 4.12 -10.19
C THR A 23 -4.66 4.30 -10.63
N SER A 24 -4.09 5.50 -10.54
CA SER A 24 -2.71 5.82 -10.95
C SER A 24 -1.88 6.40 -9.81
N MET A 25 -0.61 6.00 -9.69
CA MET A 25 0.31 6.48 -8.66
C MET A 25 0.54 7.99 -8.75
N ASP A 26 0.64 8.55 -9.97
CA ASP A 26 0.76 9.99 -10.16
C ASP A 26 -0.41 10.77 -9.54
N ASP A 27 -1.63 10.26 -9.69
CA ASP A 27 -2.83 10.85 -9.08
C ASP A 27 -2.86 10.65 -7.56
N VAL A 28 -2.36 9.52 -7.07
CA VAL A 28 -2.20 9.27 -5.62
C VAL A 28 -1.27 10.31 -5.00
N LEU A 29 -0.16 10.62 -5.66
CA LEU A 29 0.83 11.60 -5.18
C LEU A 29 0.29 13.05 -5.24
N ARG A 30 -0.61 13.35 -6.17
CA ARG A 30 -1.28 14.66 -6.28
C ARG A 30 -2.45 14.82 -5.31
N CYS A 31 -3.03 13.74 -4.81
CA CYS A 31 -4.16 13.75 -3.90
C CYS A 31 -3.73 13.48 -2.44
N PRO A 32 -3.77 14.48 -1.54
CA PRO A 32 -3.34 14.32 -0.14
C PRO A 32 -4.07 13.20 0.60
N ARG A 33 -5.35 12.96 0.26
CA ARG A 33 -6.15 11.89 0.86
C ARG A 33 -5.67 10.50 0.43
N ALA A 34 -5.35 10.31 -0.85
CA ALA A 34 -4.86 9.04 -1.36
C ALA A 34 -3.41 8.77 -0.91
N ALA A 35 -2.55 9.79 -0.92
CA ALA A 35 -1.18 9.69 -0.39
C ALA A 35 -1.16 9.22 1.07
N ARG A 36 -2.12 9.64 1.89
CA ARG A 36 -2.29 9.18 3.29
C ARG A 36 -2.66 7.70 3.42
N LEU A 37 -3.27 7.12 2.39
CA LEU A 37 -3.67 5.70 2.36
C LEU A 37 -2.65 4.82 1.65
N LEU A 38 -1.65 5.40 0.98
CA LEU A 38 -0.64 4.67 0.22
C LEU A 38 0.08 3.61 1.07
N TRP A 39 0.38 3.88 2.34
CA TRP A 39 1.02 2.90 3.21
C TRP A 39 0.17 1.65 3.45
N LEU A 40 -1.17 1.79 3.47
CA LEU A 40 -2.09 0.65 3.59
C LEU A 40 -2.08 -0.17 2.31
N GLU A 41 -2.10 0.50 1.16
CA GLU A 41 -1.98 -0.15 -0.14
C GLU A 41 -0.68 -0.98 -0.22
N ILE A 42 0.47 -0.41 0.17
CA ILE A 42 1.76 -1.12 0.24
C ILE A 42 1.69 -2.32 1.21
N LEU A 43 0.97 -2.17 2.32
CA LEU A 43 0.84 -3.20 3.34
C LEU A 43 0.05 -4.41 2.82
N ILE A 44 -1.05 -4.17 2.10
CA ILE A 44 -1.95 -5.23 1.64
C ILE A 44 -1.65 -5.77 0.23
N ASN A 45 -0.90 -5.01 -0.57
CA ASN A 45 -0.63 -5.31 -1.96
C ASN A 45 0.86 -5.61 -2.15
N ASP A 46 1.19 -6.89 -2.27
CA ASP A 46 2.55 -7.39 -2.45
C ASP A 46 3.10 -7.17 -3.87
N ARG A 47 2.20 -6.96 -4.83
CA ARG A 47 2.55 -6.77 -6.24
C ARG A 47 2.81 -5.31 -6.58
N LEU A 48 2.75 -4.40 -5.61
CA LEU A 48 2.88 -2.97 -5.86
C LEU A 48 4.32 -2.58 -6.28
N GLU A 49 4.51 -2.25 -7.56
CA GLU A 49 5.76 -1.73 -8.10
C GLU A 49 5.95 -0.26 -7.70
N LEU A 50 6.81 -0.03 -6.69
CA LEU A 50 7.14 1.30 -6.19
C LEU A 50 8.45 1.86 -6.76
N GLU A 51 9.23 1.06 -7.49
CA GLU A 51 10.58 1.44 -7.95
C GLU A 51 10.65 2.82 -8.63
N PRO A 52 9.72 3.19 -9.54
CA PRO A 52 9.78 4.50 -10.20
C PRO A 52 9.64 5.68 -9.23
N TRP A 53 8.94 5.50 -8.11
CA TRP A 53 8.63 6.58 -7.15
C TRP A 53 9.38 6.44 -5.82
N ARG A 54 10.28 5.47 -5.69
CA ARG A 54 11.00 5.18 -4.44
C ARG A 54 11.92 6.31 -3.99
N HIS A 55 12.31 7.19 -4.90
CA HIS A 55 13.09 8.38 -4.61
C HIS A 55 12.26 9.49 -3.93
N LEU A 56 10.93 9.41 -3.96
CA LEU A 56 10.05 10.41 -3.38
C LEU A 56 9.91 10.21 -1.86
N PRO A 57 10.07 11.28 -1.06
CA PRO A 57 10.02 11.17 0.41
C PRO A 57 8.65 10.73 0.91
N SER A 58 7.57 11.07 0.22
CA SER A 58 6.21 10.61 0.54
C SER A 58 6.06 9.09 0.40
N VAL A 59 6.63 8.51 -0.65
CA VAL A 59 6.61 7.07 -0.91
C VAL A 59 7.51 6.33 0.08
N GLN A 60 8.70 6.88 0.37
CA GLN A 60 9.59 6.31 1.39
C GLN A 60 8.93 6.30 2.79
N ALA A 61 8.27 7.40 3.17
CA ALA A 61 7.55 7.48 4.43
C ALA A 61 6.38 6.48 4.49
N ALA A 62 5.63 6.34 3.40
CA ALA A 62 4.55 5.35 3.30
C ALA A 62 5.10 3.91 3.38
N PHE A 63 6.20 3.62 2.70
CA PHE A 63 6.86 2.31 2.73
C PHE A 63 7.40 1.96 4.12
N ALA A 64 8.10 2.89 4.77
CA ALA A 64 8.61 2.70 6.13
C ALA A 64 7.45 2.46 7.12
N LYS A 65 6.38 3.24 7.01
CA LYS A 65 5.17 3.04 7.82
C LYS A 65 4.57 1.66 7.58
N ALA A 66 4.45 1.21 6.33
CA ALA A 66 3.98 -0.14 6.01
C ALA A 66 4.88 -1.23 6.63
N CYS A 67 6.20 -1.08 6.60
CA CYS A 67 7.14 -2.02 7.23
C CYS A 67 6.95 -2.11 8.75
N ARG A 68 6.70 -0.97 9.42
CA ARG A 68 6.43 -0.94 10.86
C ARG A 68 5.13 -1.65 11.22
N TRP A 69 4.06 -1.33 10.51
CA TRP A 69 2.76 -1.98 10.69
C TRP A 69 2.85 -3.48 10.38
N TYR A 70 3.56 -3.87 9.33
CA TYR A 70 3.82 -5.27 9.03
C TYR A 70 4.57 -5.97 10.15
N THR A 71 5.58 -5.33 10.72
CA THR A 71 6.38 -5.90 11.81
C THR A 71 5.56 -6.09 13.07
N ALA A 72 4.78 -5.10 13.49
CA ALA A 72 3.96 -5.18 14.70
C ALA A 72 2.80 -6.18 14.58
N TYR A 73 2.18 -6.27 13.39
CA TYR A 73 1.02 -7.13 13.14
C TYR A 73 1.36 -8.32 12.25
N ARG A 74 2.64 -8.75 12.25
CA ARG A 74 3.16 -9.78 11.35
C ARG A 74 2.29 -11.03 11.35
N THR A 75 2.01 -11.57 12.54
CA THR A 75 1.23 -12.80 12.71
C THR A 75 -0.14 -12.71 12.04
N VAL A 76 -0.85 -11.60 12.27
CA VAL A 76 -2.19 -11.37 11.69
C VAL A 76 -2.06 -11.23 10.18
N LEU A 77 -1.15 -10.39 9.69
CA LEU A 77 -0.99 -10.14 8.27
C LEU A 77 -0.53 -11.38 7.50
N THR A 78 0.32 -12.23 8.07
CA THR A 78 0.73 -13.50 7.44
C THR A 78 -0.35 -14.57 7.48
N ALA A 79 -1.23 -14.54 8.49
CA ALA A 79 -2.37 -15.45 8.55
C ALA A 79 -3.49 -15.04 7.59
N THR A 80 -3.61 -13.73 7.32
CA THR A 80 -4.69 -13.16 6.51
C THR A 80 -4.31 -12.93 5.05
N LEU A 81 -3.05 -12.58 4.77
CA LEU A 81 -2.58 -12.19 3.45
C LEU A 81 -1.47 -13.12 2.99
N SER A 82 -1.66 -13.74 1.83
CA SER A 82 -0.60 -14.46 1.11
C SER A 82 0.35 -13.46 0.44
N ARG A 83 1.23 -12.83 1.23
CA ARG A 83 2.22 -11.82 0.78
C ARG A 83 3.65 -12.17 1.14
N THR A 84 4.59 -11.73 0.32
CA THR A 84 6.02 -11.73 0.68
C THR A 84 6.26 -10.83 1.89
N PRO A 85 7.05 -11.27 2.89
CA PRO A 85 7.30 -10.47 4.08
C PRO A 85 7.98 -9.13 3.74
N LEU A 86 7.54 -8.06 4.41
CA LEU A 86 8.23 -6.77 4.32
C LEU A 86 9.51 -6.79 5.16
N PRO A 87 10.46 -5.87 4.87
CA PRO A 87 11.60 -5.62 5.74
C PRO A 87 11.16 -5.40 7.18
N HIS A 88 11.92 -5.97 8.12
CA HIS A 88 11.67 -5.81 9.54
C HIS A 88 12.00 -4.37 9.97
N ASP A 89 11.03 -3.67 10.57
CA ASP A 89 11.17 -2.34 11.15
C ASP A 89 10.34 -2.28 12.45
N PRO A 90 10.96 -2.40 13.64
CA PRO A 90 10.25 -2.34 14.92
C PRO A 90 9.97 -0.90 15.39
N GLY A 91 10.02 0.09 14.50
CA GLY A 91 9.75 1.49 14.82
C GLY A 91 8.34 1.75 15.38
N PRO A 92 8.14 2.93 16.00
CA PRO A 92 6.87 3.26 16.63
C PRO A 92 5.74 3.39 15.61
N ILE A 93 4.55 2.98 16.03
CA ILE A 93 3.31 3.06 15.28
C ILE A 93 2.39 4.11 15.92
N ASP A 94 1.73 4.90 15.09
CA ASP A 94 0.66 5.79 15.56
C ASP A 94 -0.65 5.01 15.73
N CYS A 95 -1.10 4.87 16.98
CA CYS A 95 -2.34 4.16 17.29
C CYS A 95 -3.59 4.81 16.67
N ARG A 96 -3.54 6.08 16.25
CA ARG A 96 -4.65 6.77 15.58
C ARG A 96 -5.01 6.11 14.25
N ASP A 97 -4.03 5.51 13.58
CA ASP A 97 -4.23 4.81 12.31
C ASP A 97 -4.81 3.40 12.49
N TYR A 98 -4.89 2.88 13.72
CA TYR A 98 -5.37 1.52 13.99
C TYR A 98 -6.79 1.28 13.48
N ARG A 99 -7.68 2.26 13.65
CA ARG A 99 -9.06 2.15 13.17
C ARG A 99 -9.11 1.94 11.66
N THR A 100 -8.32 2.73 10.92
CA THR A 100 -8.26 2.63 9.46
C THR A 100 -7.59 1.32 9.04
N PHE A 101 -6.50 0.92 9.69
CA PHE A 101 -5.87 -0.38 9.46
C PHE A 101 -6.86 -1.55 9.62
N ALA A 102 -7.60 -1.59 10.72
CA ALA A 102 -8.56 -2.65 10.99
C ALA A 102 -9.69 -2.67 9.95
N GLU A 103 -10.17 -1.49 9.53
CA GLU A 103 -11.19 -1.38 8.48
C GLU A 103 -10.69 -1.93 7.14
N VAL A 104 -9.47 -1.54 6.75
CA VAL A 104 -8.83 -2.04 5.52
C VAL A 104 -8.62 -3.54 5.56
N LEU A 105 -8.15 -4.07 6.70
CA LEU A 105 -7.96 -5.51 6.85
C LEU A 105 -9.30 -6.25 6.69
N ARG A 106 -10.38 -5.75 7.30
CA ARG A 106 -11.73 -6.31 7.14
C ARG A 106 -12.20 -6.25 5.69
N PHE A 107 -11.97 -5.13 5.01
CA PHE A 107 -12.31 -4.95 3.60
C PHE A 107 -11.60 -5.98 2.71
N VAL A 108 -10.30 -6.20 2.92
CA VAL A 108 -9.53 -7.17 2.14
C VAL A 108 -9.97 -8.60 2.46
N THR A 109 -10.20 -8.94 3.74
CA THR A 109 -10.72 -10.28 4.11
C THR A 109 -12.09 -10.58 3.53
N ALA A 110 -12.94 -9.56 3.35
CA ALA A 110 -14.26 -9.74 2.76
C ALA A 110 -14.22 -9.94 1.24
N GLN A 111 -13.08 -9.64 0.60
CA GLN A 111 -12.84 -9.83 -0.84
C GLN A 111 -11.92 -11.03 -1.15
N SER A 112 -11.39 -11.69 -0.12
CA SER A 112 -10.46 -12.82 -0.25
C SER A 112 -11.19 -14.15 -0.37
#